data_AF-A0A7C3EXY5-F1
#
_entry.id   AF-A0A7C3EXY5-F1
#
_cell.length_a   1.000
_cell.length_b   1.000
_cell.length_c   1.000
_cell.angle_alpha   90.00
_cell.angle_beta   90.00
_cell.angle_gamma   90.00
#
_symmetry.space_group_name_H-M   'P 1'
#
loop_
_entity.id
_entity.type
_entity.pdbx_description
1 polymer ?
#
loop_
_entity_poly.entity_id
_entity_poly.type
_entity_poly.pdbx_seq_one_letter_code
_entity_poly.pdbx_strand_id
1 'polypeptide(L)'
;MASKQRLFEIFQYVTKAKINEANSHDIIIKKGTELFHGTIEQFKKEKAGVGGYDNIFWTTDSPAIAQTYIPVASKYHIKSEHLAMPTNNKIIQDFQKSIGIDYDYTQVEFDGNRLISYKEAPIFRDYSNKVNELNYAVVRAYTKLNDMHKKFLEMYKADQDVPDDFLEEYKRVEDEYHRLETENKKYNLEKYKNDYVNQQLAKLGYTPINIGSNGNHSWELLYDNNKIQPANYRAKGRLLIVTPKRDLRIYDNTLGGSTEGDLTDPEYHKLDLFKIVEKQGYDGIKINDFAQSSDWGNVNHTSIGLFKKTLKDLNFEEIEAIHHDLSDVSKDWKTPEYKKFKGLA
;
A
#
# COMPACT_ATOMS: atom_id res chain seq x y z
N MET A 1 -51.12 6.83 48.02
CA MET A 1 -51.38 7.07 46.58
C MET A 1 -50.47 8.13 45.95
N ALA A 2 -49.90 9.09 46.70
CA ALA A 2 -49.06 10.16 46.16
C ALA A 2 -47.72 9.73 45.51
N SER A 3 -47.18 8.53 45.82
CA SER A 3 -45.87 8.08 45.28
C SER A 3 -45.93 7.57 43.84
N LYS A 4 -47.04 6.95 43.42
CA LYS A 4 -47.22 6.46 42.04
C LYS A 4 -47.47 7.60 41.06
N GLN A 5 -48.20 8.64 41.47
CA GLN A 5 -48.44 9.84 40.67
C GLN A 5 -47.11 10.56 40.36
N ARG A 6 -46.25 10.73 41.39
CA ARG A 6 -44.96 11.41 41.26
C ARG A 6 -43.95 10.63 40.40
N LEU A 7 -43.94 9.30 40.49
CA LEU A 7 -43.13 8.44 39.61
C LEU A 7 -43.62 8.49 38.15
N PHE A 8 -44.94 8.56 37.93
CA PHE A 8 -45.52 8.71 36.60
C PHE A 8 -45.21 10.10 35.99
N GLU A 9 -45.27 11.16 36.79
CA GLU A 9 -44.89 12.52 36.36
C GLU A 9 -43.39 12.63 36.04
N ILE A 10 -42.51 12.02 36.86
CA ILE A 10 -41.07 11.95 36.56
C ILE A 10 -40.83 11.15 35.29
N PHE A 11 -41.51 10.01 35.10
CA PHE A 11 -41.40 9.22 33.88
C PHE A 11 -41.87 10.03 32.67
N GLN A 12 -43.02 10.70 32.74
CA GLN A 12 -43.51 11.55 31.66
C GLN A 12 -42.60 12.76 31.39
N TYR A 13 -42.01 13.36 32.42
CA TYR A 13 -41.08 14.48 32.27
C TYR A 13 -39.76 14.05 31.63
N VAL A 14 -39.18 12.93 32.07
CA VAL A 14 -37.98 12.34 31.44
C VAL A 14 -38.28 11.90 30.00
N THR A 15 -39.48 11.38 29.73
CA THR A 15 -39.88 10.99 28.37
C THR A 15 -40.10 12.23 27.49
N LYS A 16 -40.72 13.30 27.99
CA LYS A 16 -40.89 14.57 27.25
C LYS A 16 -39.58 15.31 27.03
N ALA A 17 -38.67 15.32 28.01
CA ALA A 17 -37.35 15.92 27.87
C ALA A 17 -36.54 15.19 26.79
N LYS A 18 -36.55 13.85 26.79
CA LYS A 18 -35.95 13.03 25.74
C LYS A 18 -36.61 13.21 24.36
N ILE A 19 -37.92 13.44 24.30
CA ILE A 19 -38.65 13.71 23.04
C ILE A 19 -38.35 15.13 22.51
N ASN A 20 -38.21 16.12 23.40
CA ASN A 20 -37.87 17.49 22.99
C ASN A 20 -36.40 17.63 22.58
N GLU A 21 -35.47 16.88 23.18
CA GLU A 21 -34.11 16.69 22.64
C GLU A 21 -34.17 15.96 21.29
N ALA A 22 -35.01 14.94 21.12
CA ALA A 22 -35.11 14.21 19.84
C ALA A 22 -35.52 15.09 18.65
N ASN A 23 -36.31 16.16 18.85
CA ASN A 23 -36.67 17.08 17.77
C ASN A 23 -35.51 18.00 17.32
N SER A 24 -34.46 18.21 18.15
CA SER A 24 -33.26 18.93 17.71
C SER A 24 -32.29 18.08 16.88
N HIS A 25 -32.55 16.78 16.79
CA HIS A 25 -31.75 15.81 16.03
C HIS A 25 -32.42 15.38 14.70
N ASP A 26 -33.58 15.95 14.35
CA ASP A 26 -34.26 15.59 13.11
C ASP A 26 -33.64 16.31 11.90
N ILE A 27 -33.07 15.53 10.98
CA ILE A 27 -32.74 16.04 9.64
C ILE A 27 -33.55 15.29 8.58
N ILE A 28 -33.93 16.00 7.52
CA ILE A 28 -34.65 15.43 6.38
C ILE A 28 -33.74 15.42 5.17
N ILE A 29 -33.40 14.21 4.69
CA ILE A 29 -32.81 14.06 3.36
C ILE A 29 -33.95 14.07 2.36
N LYS A 30 -33.93 15.06 1.46
CA LYS A 30 -35.00 15.24 0.49
C LYS A 30 -35.00 14.14 -0.55
N LYS A 31 -36.20 13.82 -1.04
CA LYS A 31 -36.37 13.02 -2.26
C LYS A 31 -35.48 13.59 -3.37
N GLY A 32 -34.72 12.73 -4.04
CA GLY A 32 -33.84 13.14 -5.13
C GLY A 32 -32.46 13.64 -4.71
N THR A 33 -32.18 13.80 -3.41
CA THR A 33 -30.81 14.08 -2.93
C THR A 33 -29.90 12.90 -3.22
N GLU A 34 -28.70 13.16 -3.71
CA GLU A 34 -27.72 12.11 -4.02
C GLU A 34 -26.83 11.85 -2.81
N LEU A 35 -26.70 10.58 -2.48
CA LEU A 35 -25.78 10.04 -1.50
C LEU A 35 -24.82 9.08 -2.20
N PHE A 36 -23.66 8.86 -1.61
CA PHE A 36 -22.55 8.17 -2.26
C PHE A 36 -21.99 7.07 -1.38
N HIS A 37 -21.62 5.94 -1.99
CA HIS A 37 -20.94 4.82 -1.33
C HIS A 37 -19.83 4.28 -2.24
N GLY A 38 -18.59 4.27 -1.77
CA GLY A 38 -17.46 3.69 -2.50
C GLY A 38 -17.22 2.26 -2.07
N THR A 39 -16.99 1.36 -3.03
CA THR A 39 -16.72 -0.05 -2.75
C THR A 39 -15.88 -0.72 -3.84
N ILE A 40 -15.17 -1.79 -3.50
CA ILE A 40 -14.54 -2.71 -4.47
C ILE A 40 -15.42 -3.92 -4.78
N GLU A 41 -16.48 -4.13 -4.02
CA GLU A 41 -17.35 -5.29 -4.20
C GLU A 41 -18.20 -5.15 -5.47
N GLN A 42 -18.50 -6.29 -6.10
CA GLN A 42 -19.48 -6.29 -7.18
C GLN A 42 -20.87 -6.01 -6.59
N PHE A 43 -21.39 -4.83 -6.87
CA PHE A 43 -22.74 -4.48 -6.46
C PHE A 43 -23.74 -5.17 -7.38
N LYS A 44 -24.63 -5.97 -6.79
CA LYS A 44 -25.83 -6.47 -7.47
C LYS A 44 -26.99 -5.67 -6.90
N LYS A 45 -27.67 -4.88 -7.73
CA LYS A 45 -28.78 -4.01 -7.31
C LYS A 45 -29.87 -4.75 -6.51
N GLU A 46 -30.16 -5.99 -6.89
CA GLU A 46 -31.08 -6.92 -6.21
C GLU A 46 -30.63 -7.31 -4.78
N LYS A 47 -29.33 -7.14 -4.49
CA LYS A 47 -28.65 -7.55 -3.26
C LYS A 47 -28.08 -6.37 -2.48
N ALA A 48 -28.56 -5.15 -2.74
CA ALA A 48 -28.24 -4.00 -1.90
C ALA A 48 -28.55 -4.38 -0.44
N GLY A 49 -27.48 -4.52 0.35
CA GLY A 49 -27.51 -5.08 1.69
C GLY A 49 -26.95 -4.09 2.68
N VAL A 50 -27.23 -4.36 3.95
CA VAL A 50 -26.59 -3.66 5.05
C VAL A 50 -25.34 -4.42 5.49
N GLY A 51 -24.40 -3.74 6.15
CA GLY A 51 -23.22 -4.35 6.74
C GLY A 51 -23.59 -5.44 7.74
N GLY A 52 -22.82 -6.53 7.78
CA GLY A 52 -23.11 -7.66 8.67
C GLY A 52 -22.92 -7.35 10.16
N TYR A 53 -22.06 -6.38 10.49
CA TYR A 53 -21.73 -6.01 11.86
C TYR A 53 -22.80 -5.12 12.51
N ASP A 54 -23.16 -4.02 11.85
CA ASP A 54 -24.05 -2.98 12.39
C ASP A 54 -25.46 -3.00 11.80
N ASN A 55 -25.69 -3.77 10.73
CA ASN A 55 -26.92 -3.75 9.94
C ASN A 55 -27.26 -2.36 9.37
N ILE A 56 -26.24 -1.59 8.99
CA ILE A 56 -26.37 -0.28 8.36
C ILE A 56 -25.80 -0.28 6.93
N PHE A 57 -26.43 0.46 6.02
CA PHE A 57 -25.85 0.80 4.71
C PHE A 57 -25.30 2.22 4.76
N TRP A 58 -23.98 2.34 4.85
CA TRP A 58 -23.30 3.63 5.00
C TRP A 58 -23.15 4.37 3.68
N THR A 59 -23.45 5.65 3.71
CA THR A 59 -23.29 6.59 2.59
C THR A 59 -22.72 7.91 3.09
N THR A 60 -22.35 8.81 2.20
CA THR A 60 -21.99 10.20 2.50
C THR A 60 -22.59 11.12 1.44
N ASP A 61 -22.62 12.43 1.67
CA ASP A 61 -23.11 13.42 0.71
C ASP A 61 -22.04 13.88 -0.30
N SER A 62 -20.80 13.38 -0.15
CA SER A 62 -19.66 13.73 -0.99
C SER A 62 -19.11 12.52 -1.76
N PRO A 63 -19.05 12.55 -3.10
CA PRO A 63 -18.46 11.47 -3.87
C PRO A 63 -16.95 11.33 -3.62
N ALA A 64 -16.24 12.43 -3.33
CA ALA A 64 -14.84 12.39 -2.95
C ALA A 64 -14.63 11.61 -1.66
N ILE A 65 -15.41 11.90 -0.62
CA ILE A 65 -15.36 11.18 0.66
C ILE A 65 -15.74 9.71 0.46
N ALA A 66 -16.79 9.42 -0.31
CA ALA A 66 -17.18 8.03 -0.59
C ALA A 66 -16.07 7.23 -1.27
N GLN A 67 -15.33 7.83 -2.21
CA GLN A 67 -14.23 7.16 -2.93
C GLN A 67 -13.00 6.88 -2.04
N THR A 68 -12.87 7.52 -0.87
CA THR A 68 -11.81 7.17 0.09
C THR A 68 -11.96 5.74 0.65
N TYR A 69 -13.19 5.19 0.65
CA TYR A 69 -13.47 3.81 1.08
C TYR A 69 -13.12 2.77 0.02
N ILE A 70 -12.76 3.19 -1.20
CA ILE A 70 -12.10 2.31 -2.16
C ILE A 70 -10.67 2.11 -1.62
N PRO A 71 -10.25 0.87 -1.29
CA PRO A 71 -8.95 0.63 -0.68
C PRO A 71 -7.81 1.17 -1.53
N VAL A 72 -6.80 1.73 -0.88
CA VAL A 72 -5.51 1.95 -1.52
C VAL A 72 -4.78 0.62 -1.66
N ALA A 73 -3.94 0.49 -2.70
CA ALA A 73 -3.10 -0.69 -2.85
C ALA A 73 -2.24 -0.89 -1.59
N SER A 74 -2.06 -2.14 -1.18
CA SER A 74 -1.21 -2.46 -0.03
C SER A 74 0.24 -2.07 -0.32
N LYS A 75 1.00 -1.75 0.72
CA LYS A 75 2.41 -1.34 0.61
C LYS A 75 3.32 -2.51 0.98
N TYR A 76 4.36 -2.74 0.18
CA TYR A 76 5.34 -3.80 0.38
C TYR A 76 6.75 -3.20 0.41
N HIS A 77 7.40 -3.26 1.58
CA HIS A 77 8.76 -2.72 1.74
C HIS A 77 9.81 -3.75 1.30
N ILE A 78 10.70 -3.36 0.41
CA ILE A 78 11.75 -4.26 -0.10
C ILE A 78 13.02 -3.49 -0.48
N LYS A 79 14.16 -4.19 -0.44
CA LYS A 79 15.45 -3.67 -0.89
C LYS A 79 15.78 -4.13 -2.30
N SER A 80 16.58 -3.33 -3.02
CA SER A 80 17.03 -3.69 -4.38
C SER A 80 17.74 -5.04 -4.41
N GLU A 81 18.56 -5.35 -3.41
CA GLU A 81 19.29 -6.63 -3.33
C GLU A 81 18.34 -7.84 -3.25
N HIS A 82 17.22 -7.70 -2.54
CA HIS A 82 16.23 -8.79 -2.41
C HIS A 82 15.45 -9.03 -3.71
N LEU A 83 15.21 -7.98 -4.50
CA LEU A 83 14.62 -8.10 -5.84
C LEU A 83 15.63 -8.62 -6.85
N ALA A 84 16.91 -8.37 -6.63
CA ALA A 84 17.99 -8.85 -7.48
C ALA A 84 18.29 -10.34 -7.30
N MET A 85 17.87 -11.00 -6.22
CA MET A 85 18.19 -12.40 -5.89
C MET A 85 16.97 -13.34 -5.95
N PRO A 86 17.14 -14.65 -6.22
CA PRO A 86 16.03 -15.59 -6.17
C PRO A 86 15.33 -15.61 -4.82
N THR A 87 14.02 -15.90 -4.83
CA THR A 87 13.20 -15.97 -3.60
C THR A 87 12.13 -17.05 -3.72
N ASN A 88 11.66 -17.57 -2.58
CA ASN A 88 10.53 -18.50 -2.53
C ASN A 88 9.16 -17.77 -2.55
N ASN A 89 9.12 -16.44 -2.50
CA ASN A 89 7.90 -15.65 -2.57
C ASN A 89 7.43 -15.50 -4.02
N LYS A 90 6.36 -16.21 -4.40
CA LYS A 90 5.82 -16.23 -5.77
C LYS A 90 5.46 -14.86 -6.34
N ILE A 91 4.96 -13.94 -5.51
CA ILE A 91 4.63 -12.56 -5.95
C ILE A 91 5.90 -11.84 -6.41
N ILE A 92 6.99 -11.99 -5.66
CA ILE A 92 8.27 -11.38 -6.00
C ILE A 92 8.89 -12.07 -7.22
N GLN A 93 8.77 -13.39 -7.38
CA GLN A 93 9.21 -14.08 -8.59
C GLN A 93 8.51 -13.55 -9.84
N ASP A 94 7.18 -13.40 -9.78
CA ASP A 94 6.40 -12.90 -10.90
C ASP A 94 6.77 -11.44 -11.22
N PHE A 95 7.04 -10.65 -10.18
CA PHE A 95 7.53 -9.28 -10.35
C PHE A 95 8.95 -9.22 -10.94
N GLN A 96 9.89 -10.02 -10.45
CA GLN A 96 11.24 -10.18 -11.00
C GLN A 96 11.19 -10.45 -12.50
N LYS A 97 10.35 -11.41 -12.91
CA LYS A 97 10.14 -11.74 -14.31
C LYS A 97 9.59 -10.56 -15.12
N SER A 98 8.64 -9.81 -14.55
CA SER A 98 8.07 -8.62 -15.20
C SER A 98 9.09 -7.51 -15.44
N ILE A 99 10.15 -7.44 -14.63
CA ILE A 99 11.26 -6.49 -14.79
C ILE A 99 12.48 -7.10 -15.48
N GLY A 100 12.35 -8.29 -16.10
CA GLY A 100 13.40 -8.92 -16.91
C GLY A 100 14.40 -9.80 -16.14
N ILE A 101 14.18 -10.05 -14.85
CA ILE A 101 14.98 -10.95 -14.02
C ILE A 101 14.28 -12.32 -13.98
N ASP A 102 14.64 -13.20 -14.91
CA ASP A 102 14.06 -14.55 -15.00
C ASP A 102 15.08 -15.59 -14.52
N TYR A 103 14.85 -16.13 -13.32
CA TYR A 103 15.66 -17.20 -12.74
C TYR A 103 15.13 -18.57 -13.17
N ASP A 104 16.03 -19.49 -13.52
CA ASP A 104 15.67 -20.90 -13.67
C ASP A 104 15.56 -21.56 -12.29
N TYR A 105 14.34 -21.57 -11.74
CA TYR A 105 14.04 -22.12 -10.43
C TYR A 105 14.25 -23.64 -10.31
N THR A 106 14.52 -24.36 -11.41
CA THR A 106 14.98 -25.76 -11.33
C THR A 106 16.44 -25.87 -10.85
N GLN A 107 17.17 -24.75 -10.85
CA GLN A 107 18.58 -24.64 -10.47
C GLN A 107 18.76 -23.73 -9.25
N VAL A 108 17.68 -23.43 -8.53
CA VAL A 108 17.69 -22.66 -7.30
C VAL A 108 17.40 -23.59 -6.13
N GLU A 109 18.30 -23.62 -5.15
CA GLU A 109 18.16 -24.47 -3.97
C GLU A 109 17.89 -23.61 -2.73
N PHE A 110 16.90 -24.01 -1.94
CA PHE A 110 16.55 -23.38 -0.67
C PHE A 110 16.63 -24.40 0.48
N ASP A 111 17.08 -23.94 1.64
CA ASP A 111 16.92 -24.60 2.93
C ASP A 111 15.94 -23.78 3.77
N GLY A 112 14.67 -24.19 3.77
CA GLY A 112 13.58 -23.36 4.29
C GLY A 112 13.46 -22.03 3.52
N ASN A 113 13.72 -20.91 4.21
CA ASN A 113 13.72 -19.57 3.62
C ASN A 113 15.13 -19.09 3.20
N ARG A 114 16.17 -19.90 3.43
CA ARG A 114 17.55 -19.54 3.11
C ARG A 114 17.91 -20.00 1.70
N LEU A 115 18.34 -19.07 0.86
CA LEU A 115 18.93 -19.39 -0.44
C LEU A 115 20.30 -20.07 -0.24
N ILE A 116 20.47 -21.27 -0.82
CA ILE A 116 21.69 -22.08 -0.71
C ILE A 116 22.55 -21.95 -1.95
N SER A 117 21.95 -22.12 -3.12
CA SER A 117 22.65 -22.05 -4.40
C SER A 117 21.70 -21.59 -5.51
N TYR A 118 22.25 -20.96 -6.55
CA TYR A 118 21.49 -20.58 -7.74
C TYR A 118 22.43 -20.31 -8.92
N LYS A 119 21.87 -20.35 -10.14
CA LYS A 119 22.52 -19.75 -11.31
C LYS A 119 21.98 -18.37 -11.59
N GLU A 120 22.87 -17.49 -12.07
CA GLU A 120 22.53 -16.13 -12.43
C GLU A 120 21.44 -16.06 -13.52
N ALA A 121 20.53 -15.11 -13.33
CA ALA A 121 19.54 -14.75 -14.34
C ALA A 121 20.27 -14.38 -15.65
N PRO A 122 19.71 -14.70 -16.83
CA PRO A 122 20.37 -14.44 -18.12
C PRO A 122 20.89 -13.01 -18.27
N ILE A 123 20.15 -12.02 -17.77
CA ILE A 123 20.51 -10.60 -17.84
C ILE A 123 21.77 -10.23 -17.05
N PHE A 124 22.15 -11.02 -16.03
CA PHE A 124 23.35 -10.78 -15.21
C PHE A 124 24.52 -11.71 -15.55
N ARG A 125 24.29 -12.71 -16.41
CA ARG A 125 25.23 -13.82 -16.64
C ARG A 125 26.57 -13.35 -17.19
N ASP A 126 26.58 -12.52 -18.22
CA ASP A 126 27.82 -12.08 -18.86
C ASP A 126 28.67 -11.24 -17.91
N TYR A 127 28.03 -10.36 -17.13
CA TYR A 127 28.71 -9.56 -16.12
C TYR A 127 29.28 -10.46 -15.01
N SER A 128 28.50 -11.41 -14.50
CA SER A 128 28.95 -12.37 -13.49
C SER A 128 30.12 -13.23 -13.98
N ASN A 129 30.07 -13.71 -15.22
CA ASN A 129 31.17 -14.46 -15.84
C ASN A 129 32.45 -13.63 -15.88
N LYS A 130 32.39 -12.36 -16.32
CA LYS A 130 33.55 -11.46 -16.35
C LYS A 130 34.12 -11.21 -14.95
N VAL A 131 33.28 -11.04 -13.93
CA VAL A 131 33.73 -10.91 -12.53
C VAL A 131 34.44 -12.18 -12.07
N ASN A 132 33.88 -13.35 -12.36
CA ASN A 132 34.48 -14.63 -11.99
C ASN A 132 35.84 -14.85 -12.70
N GLU A 133 35.92 -14.58 -14.00
CA GLU A 133 37.16 -14.66 -14.77
C GLU A 133 38.26 -13.77 -14.18
N LEU A 134 37.93 -12.52 -13.83
CA LEU A 134 38.86 -11.59 -13.19
C LEU A 134 39.29 -12.06 -11.80
N ASN A 135 38.36 -12.53 -10.97
CA ASN A 135 38.66 -13.08 -9.66
C ASN A 135 39.65 -14.26 -9.76
N TYR A 136 39.42 -15.20 -10.69
CA TYR A 136 40.33 -16.31 -10.91
C TYR A 136 41.71 -15.85 -11.42
N ALA A 137 41.75 -14.86 -12.30
CA ALA A 137 43.01 -14.29 -12.80
C ALA A 137 43.81 -13.63 -11.67
N VAL A 138 43.15 -12.82 -10.82
CA VAL A 138 43.77 -12.18 -9.65
C VAL A 138 44.33 -13.22 -8.69
N VAL A 139 43.56 -14.24 -8.35
CA VAL A 139 43.99 -15.31 -7.44
C VAL A 139 45.20 -16.07 -7.99
N ARG A 140 45.21 -16.39 -9.29
CA ARG A 140 46.37 -17.04 -9.93
C ARG A 140 47.61 -16.15 -9.90
N ALA A 141 47.49 -14.88 -10.27
CA ALA A 141 48.60 -13.94 -10.25
C ALA A 141 49.17 -13.75 -8.83
N TYR A 142 48.29 -13.59 -7.84
CA TYR A 142 48.66 -13.48 -6.43
C TYR A 142 49.39 -14.74 -5.92
N THR A 143 48.89 -15.93 -6.26
CA THR A 143 49.52 -17.19 -5.84
C THR A 143 50.93 -17.30 -6.40
N LYS A 144 51.11 -16.99 -7.69
CA LYS A 144 52.43 -16.99 -8.34
C LYS A 144 53.36 -15.96 -7.70
N LEU A 145 52.88 -14.73 -7.46
CA LEU A 145 53.65 -13.67 -6.81
C LEU A 145 54.11 -14.11 -5.41
N ASN A 146 53.22 -14.70 -4.63
CA ASN A 146 53.52 -15.17 -3.28
C ASN A 146 54.57 -16.31 -3.28
N ASP A 147 54.49 -17.24 -4.22
CA ASP A 147 55.48 -18.31 -4.33
C ASP A 147 56.85 -17.80 -4.78
N MET A 148 56.89 -16.81 -5.67
CA MET A 148 58.13 -16.11 -6.02
C MET A 148 58.67 -15.33 -4.81
N HIS A 149 57.83 -14.64 -4.06
CA HIS A 149 58.23 -13.92 -2.86
C HIS A 149 58.87 -14.85 -1.81
N LYS A 150 58.33 -16.06 -1.61
CA LYS A 150 58.95 -17.07 -0.73
C LYS A 150 60.35 -17.46 -1.21
N LYS A 151 60.52 -17.76 -2.50
CA LYS A 151 61.83 -18.11 -3.08
C LYS A 151 62.83 -16.95 -2.95
N PHE A 152 62.38 -15.73 -3.20
CA PHE A 152 63.18 -14.52 -2.98
C PHE A 152 63.69 -14.45 -1.53
N LEU A 153 62.80 -14.65 -0.55
CA LEU A 153 63.16 -14.66 0.86
C LEU A 153 64.10 -15.82 1.24
N GLU A 154 63.98 -16.99 0.60
CA GLU A 154 64.89 -18.11 0.81
C GLU A 154 66.31 -17.81 0.30
N MET A 155 66.45 -17.28 -0.92
CA MET A 155 67.74 -16.85 -1.48
C MET A 155 68.38 -15.77 -0.61
N TYR A 156 67.60 -14.77 -0.22
CA TYR A 156 68.06 -13.69 0.67
C TYR A 156 68.56 -14.22 2.02
N LYS A 157 67.83 -15.15 2.66
CA LYS A 157 68.25 -15.76 3.94
C LYS A 157 69.47 -16.65 3.80
N ALA A 158 69.68 -17.23 2.62
CA ALA A 158 70.83 -18.07 2.31
C ALA A 158 72.08 -17.28 1.87
N ASP A 159 72.01 -15.93 1.86
CA ASP A 159 73.06 -15.05 1.33
C ASP A 159 73.43 -15.38 -0.13
N GLN A 160 72.42 -15.76 -0.92
CA GLN A 160 72.56 -16.06 -2.34
C GLN A 160 72.22 -14.84 -3.18
N ASP A 161 73.01 -14.60 -4.23
CA ASP A 161 72.67 -13.63 -5.27
C ASP A 161 71.37 -14.04 -5.95
N VAL A 162 70.43 -13.09 -6.07
CA VAL A 162 69.17 -13.30 -6.78
C VAL A 162 69.42 -13.09 -8.26
N PRO A 163 69.13 -14.08 -9.13
CA PRO A 163 69.31 -13.92 -10.57
C PRO A 163 68.51 -12.75 -11.15
N ASP A 164 69.09 -12.01 -12.10
CA ASP A 164 68.43 -10.87 -12.75
C ASP A 164 67.13 -11.29 -13.46
N ASP A 165 67.13 -12.44 -14.14
CA ASP A 165 65.96 -13.01 -14.81
C ASP A 165 64.82 -13.33 -13.84
N PHE A 166 65.16 -13.76 -12.61
CA PHE A 166 64.18 -13.95 -11.54
C PHE A 166 63.56 -12.62 -11.10
N LEU A 167 64.37 -11.56 -10.94
CA LEU A 167 63.88 -10.22 -10.57
C LEU A 167 62.97 -9.62 -11.66
N GLU A 168 63.34 -9.78 -12.93
CA GLU A 168 62.52 -9.37 -14.07
C GLU A 168 61.17 -10.10 -14.08
N GLU A 169 61.18 -11.41 -13.88
CA GLU A 169 59.96 -12.20 -13.81
C GLU A 169 59.10 -11.83 -12.59
N TYR A 170 59.73 -11.57 -11.44
CA TYR A 170 59.04 -11.17 -10.21
C TYR A 170 58.26 -9.87 -10.45
N LYS A 171 58.94 -8.85 -10.99
CA LYS A 171 58.35 -7.56 -11.30
C LYS A 171 57.21 -7.68 -12.32
N ARG A 172 57.39 -8.51 -13.36
CA ARG A 172 56.33 -8.77 -14.36
C ARG A 172 55.07 -9.34 -13.73
N VAL A 173 55.21 -10.30 -12.82
CA VAL A 173 54.09 -10.92 -12.12
C VAL A 173 53.43 -9.96 -11.13
N GLU A 174 54.21 -9.13 -10.45
CA GLU A 174 53.73 -8.06 -9.57
C GLU A 174 52.89 -7.03 -10.34
N ASP A 175 53.40 -6.53 -11.46
CA ASP A 175 52.71 -5.60 -12.35
C ASP A 175 51.40 -6.21 -12.89
N GLU A 176 51.43 -7.49 -13.29
CA GLU A 176 50.23 -8.20 -13.75
C GLU A 176 49.17 -8.32 -12.64
N TYR A 177 49.58 -8.69 -11.42
CA TYR A 177 48.69 -8.79 -10.26
C TYR A 177 48.02 -7.44 -9.99
N HIS A 178 48.78 -6.35 -9.89
CA HIS A 178 48.22 -5.03 -9.62
C HIS A 178 47.30 -4.52 -10.73
N ARG A 179 47.62 -4.81 -12.00
CA ARG A 179 46.75 -4.50 -13.13
C ARG A 179 45.41 -5.23 -13.01
N LEU A 180 45.44 -6.54 -12.76
CA LEU A 180 44.24 -7.38 -12.61
C LEU A 180 43.43 -6.98 -11.38
N GLU A 181 44.08 -6.69 -10.26
CA GLU A 181 43.42 -6.23 -9.03
C GLU A 181 42.71 -4.90 -9.26
N THR A 182 43.35 -3.96 -9.95
CA THR A 182 42.77 -2.67 -10.33
C THR A 182 41.60 -2.84 -11.30
N GLU A 183 41.70 -3.74 -12.28
CA GLU A 183 40.61 -4.07 -13.18
C GLU A 183 39.44 -4.69 -12.42
N ASN A 184 39.69 -5.67 -11.53
CA ASN A 184 38.68 -6.35 -10.74
C ASN A 184 37.90 -5.39 -9.83
N LYS A 185 38.57 -4.42 -9.19
CA LYS A 185 37.94 -3.39 -8.35
C LYS A 185 36.92 -2.52 -9.10
N LYS A 186 36.98 -2.46 -10.43
CA LYS A 186 35.99 -1.74 -11.26
C LYS A 186 34.67 -2.50 -11.39
N TYR A 187 34.68 -3.81 -11.17
CA TYR A 187 33.50 -4.65 -11.31
C TYR A 187 32.90 -4.95 -9.94
N ASN A 188 31.63 -4.63 -9.78
CA ASN A 188 30.87 -4.92 -8.57
C ASN A 188 29.52 -5.49 -9.00
N LEU A 189 29.42 -6.82 -8.99
CA LEU A 189 28.23 -7.55 -9.46
C LEU A 189 26.98 -7.15 -8.66
N GLU A 190 27.10 -7.02 -7.35
CA GLU A 190 25.97 -6.63 -6.48
C GLU A 190 25.50 -5.22 -6.80
N LYS A 191 26.43 -4.27 -6.95
CA LYS A 191 26.09 -2.90 -7.38
C LYS A 191 25.41 -2.90 -8.75
N TYR A 192 25.92 -3.68 -9.70
CA TYR A 192 25.35 -3.77 -11.05
C TYR A 192 23.91 -4.31 -11.02
N LYS A 193 23.66 -5.39 -10.26
CA LYS A 193 22.32 -5.95 -10.08
C LYS A 193 21.37 -4.93 -9.42
N ASN A 194 21.83 -4.26 -8.37
CA ASN A 194 21.05 -3.24 -7.67
C ASN A 194 20.70 -2.06 -8.59
N ASP A 195 21.68 -1.55 -9.35
CA ASP A 195 21.47 -0.47 -10.30
C ASP A 195 20.45 -0.86 -11.38
N TYR A 196 20.48 -2.11 -11.86
CA TYR A 196 19.48 -2.62 -12.80
C TYR A 196 18.08 -2.58 -12.18
N VAL A 197 17.89 -3.14 -10.98
CA VAL A 197 16.60 -3.11 -10.27
C VAL A 197 16.12 -1.68 -10.08
N ASN A 198 17.01 -0.78 -9.62
CA ASN A 198 16.69 0.63 -9.40
C ASN A 198 16.18 1.30 -10.68
N GLN A 199 16.81 1.02 -11.81
CA GLN A 199 16.38 1.55 -13.11
C GLN A 199 15.00 1.02 -13.51
N GLN A 200 14.70 -0.26 -13.28
CA GLN A 200 13.37 -0.80 -13.61
C GLN A 200 12.28 -0.22 -12.69
N LEU A 201 12.57 -0.05 -11.40
CA LEU A 201 11.63 0.55 -10.46
C LEU A 201 11.36 2.03 -10.79
N ALA A 202 12.39 2.79 -11.15
CA ALA A 202 12.23 4.17 -11.61
C ALA A 202 11.35 4.26 -12.87
N LYS A 203 11.48 3.33 -13.83
CA LYS A 203 10.59 3.27 -15.02
C LYS A 203 9.14 2.98 -14.66
N LEU A 204 8.89 2.28 -13.55
CA LEU A 204 7.55 2.04 -13.01
C LEU A 204 7.02 3.22 -12.17
N GLY A 205 7.77 4.32 -12.09
CA GLY A 205 7.41 5.55 -11.39
C GLY A 205 7.74 5.55 -9.90
N TYR A 206 8.42 4.51 -9.39
CA TYR A 206 8.77 4.45 -7.97
C TYR A 206 9.92 5.40 -7.63
N THR A 207 9.87 5.94 -6.42
CA THR A 207 10.97 6.66 -5.79
C THR A 207 11.51 5.87 -4.59
N PRO A 208 12.83 5.84 -4.36
CA PRO A 208 13.38 5.13 -3.22
C PRO A 208 13.04 5.87 -1.92
N ILE A 209 12.68 5.12 -0.88
CA ILE A 209 12.52 5.64 0.49
C ILE A 209 13.90 5.99 1.08
N ASN A 210 14.90 5.17 0.77
CA ASN A 210 16.27 5.34 1.25
C ASN A 210 17.27 4.93 0.16
N ILE A 211 18.31 5.73 -0.03
CA ILE A 211 19.43 5.47 -0.93
C ILE A 211 20.54 4.78 -0.13
N GLY A 212 20.65 3.46 -0.25
CA GLY A 212 21.72 2.68 0.37
C GLY A 212 23.04 2.73 -0.39
N SER A 213 24.13 2.33 0.28
CA SER A 213 25.43 2.14 -0.35
C SER A 213 25.36 1.04 -1.44
N ASN A 214 26.26 1.10 -2.42
CA ASN A 214 26.31 0.16 -3.54
C ASN A 214 24.97 0.03 -4.31
N GLY A 215 24.16 1.09 -4.33
CA GLY A 215 22.87 1.11 -5.03
C GLY A 215 21.77 0.31 -4.35
N ASN A 216 21.97 -0.21 -3.13
CA ASN A 216 20.97 -1.03 -2.44
C ASN A 216 19.88 -0.15 -1.80
N HIS A 217 18.96 0.37 -2.62
CA HIS A 217 17.90 1.26 -2.18
C HIS A 217 16.77 0.49 -1.47
N SER A 218 16.05 1.18 -0.59
CA SER A 218 14.80 0.68 -0.01
C SER A 218 13.60 1.29 -0.75
N TRP A 219 12.58 0.46 -1.01
CA TRP A 219 11.43 0.80 -1.83
C TRP A 219 10.13 0.46 -1.10
N GLU A 220 9.09 1.23 -1.39
CA GLU A 220 7.71 0.93 -1.02
C GLU A 220 6.95 0.59 -2.30
N LEU A 221 6.69 -0.70 -2.53
CA LEU A 221 6.00 -1.16 -3.72
C LEU A 221 4.49 -1.25 -3.45
N LEU A 222 3.68 -0.87 -4.43
CA LEU A 222 2.23 -1.07 -4.39
C LEU A 222 1.91 -2.51 -4.78
N TYR A 223 1.12 -3.16 -3.95
CA TYR A 223 0.66 -4.54 -4.11
C TYR A 223 -0.86 -4.57 -4.15
N ASP A 224 -1.41 -5.11 -5.23
CA ASP A 224 -2.83 -5.36 -5.36
C ASP A 224 -3.11 -6.51 -6.32
N ASN A 225 -4.21 -7.23 -6.11
CA ASN A 225 -4.64 -8.36 -6.93
C ASN A 225 -3.53 -9.41 -7.15
N ASN A 226 -2.82 -9.74 -6.08
CA ASN A 226 -1.68 -10.68 -6.07
C ASN A 226 -0.51 -10.29 -6.97
N LYS A 227 -0.33 -9.00 -7.28
CA LYS A 227 0.74 -8.49 -8.13
C LYS A 227 1.28 -7.18 -7.61
N ILE A 228 2.58 -6.95 -7.84
CA ILE A 228 3.16 -5.61 -7.70
C ILE A 228 2.69 -4.75 -8.87
N GLN A 229 2.25 -3.54 -8.57
CA GLN A 229 1.69 -2.58 -9.51
C GLN A 229 2.71 -1.46 -9.84
N PRO A 230 2.46 -0.59 -10.82
CA PRO A 230 3.22 0.66 -10.99
C PRO A 230 2.97 1.65 -9.86
N ALA A 231 3.85 2.63 -9.66
CA ALA A 231 3.73 3.60 -8.55
C ALA A 231 2.52 4.55 -8.66
N ASN A 232 2.02 4.77 -9.87
CA ASN A 232 0.82 5.56 -10.12
C ASN A 232 -0.47 4.73 -10.09
N TYR A 233 -0.39 3.45 -9.71
CA TYR A 233 -1.55 2.59 -9.61
C TYR A 233 -2.56 3.14 -8.59
N ARG A 234 -3.83 2.99 -8.93
CA ARG A 234 -4.98 3.24 -8.04
C ARG A 234 -5.91 2.04 -8.17
N ALA A 235 -6.36 1.50 -7.04
CA ALA A 235 -7.26 0.36 -7.06
C ALA A 235 -8.57 0.75 -7.75
N LYS A 236 -9.07 -0.14 -8.59
CA LYS A 236 -10.36 0.05 -9.25
C LYS A 236 -11.47 -0.37 -8.29
N GLY A 237 -12.41 0.53 -8.07
CA GLY A 237 -13.64 0.28 -7.36
C GLY A 237 -14.83 0.83 -8.13
N ARG A 238 -15.88 1.11 -7.37
CA ARG A 238 -17.17 1.59 -7.85
C ARG A 238 -17.65 2.69 -6.93
N LEU A 239 -18.29 3.69 -7.51
CA LEU A 239 -19.06 4.68 -6.79
C LEU A 239 -20.54 4.37 -7.03
N LEU A 240 -21.24 4.03 -5.95
CA LEU A 240 -22.69 3.92 -5.96
C LEU A 240 -23.28 5.31 -5.70
N ILE A 241 -24.21 5.71 -6.57
CA ILE A 241 -25.00 6.93 -6.43
C ILE A 241 -26.39 6.49 -6.00
N VAL A 242 -26.80 6.98 -4.83
CA VAL A 242 -27.96 6.51 -4.09
C VAL A 242 -28.94 7.66 -3.94
N THR A 243 -30.15 7.48 -4.47
CA THR A 243 -31.13 8.56 -4.54
C THR A 243 -32.45 8.13 -3.88
N PRO A 244 -32.90 8.81 -2.82
CA PRO A 244 -34.16 8.50 -2.15
C PRO A 244 -35.38 8.75 -3.06
N LYS A 245 -36.35 7.82 -3.03
CA LYS A 245 -37.64 7.91 -3.73
C LYS A 245 -38.67 8.77 -2.97
N ARG A 246 -38.41 9.05 -1.69
CA ARG A 246 -39.19 9.91 -0.79
C ARG A 246 -38.25 10.64 0.17
N ASP A 247 -38.79 11.63 0.89
CA ASP A 247 -38.06 12.25 2.01
C ASP A 247 -37.74 11.18 3.07
N LEU A 248 -36.50 11.20 3.57
CA LEU A 248 -36.01 10.31 4.60
C LEU A 248 -35.81 11.09 5.90
N ARG A 249 -36.33 10.56 7.00
CA ARG A 249 -36.11 11.10 8.34
C ARG A 249 -34.87 10.47 8.96
N ILE A 250 -33.82 11.25 9.15
CA ILE A 250 -32.54 10.79 9.67
C ILE A 250 -32.32 11.39 11.06
N TYR A 251 -31.81 10.57 11.98
CA TYR A 251 -31.39 11.03 13.29
C TYR A 251 -29.96 11.58 13.19
N ASP A 252 -29.76 12.85 13.53
CA ASP A 252 -28.46 13.50 13.49
C ASP A 252 -27.72 13.38 14.82
N ASN A 253 -26.86 12.38 14.93
CA ASN A 253 -26.05 12.16 16.12
C ASN A 253 -24.85 13.13 16.21
N THR A 254 -24.56 13.90 15.15
CA THR A 254 -23.41 14.82 15.13
C THR A 254 -23.73 16.18 15.77
N LEU A 255 -24.94 16.34 16.32
CA LEU A 255 -25.42 17.59 16.92
C LEU A 255 -25.26 18.77 15.94
N GLY A 256 -25.60 18.57 14.67
CA GLY A 256 -25.44 19.59 13.62
C GLY A 256 -23.98 19.87 13.26
N GLY A 257 -23.06 18.93 13.53
CA GLY A 257 -21.62 19.08 13.32
C GLY A 257 -20.91 19.89 14.40
N SER A 258 -21.56 20.16 15.54
CA SER A 258 -20.97 20.94 16.64
C SER A 258 -20.08 20.12 17.57
N THR A 259 -20.16 18.79 17.49
CA THR A 259 -19.30 17.86 18.22
C THR A 259 -18.33 17.18 17.27
N GLU A 260 -17.04 17.34 17.55
CA GLU A 260 -15.98 16.55 16.93
C GLU A 260 -16.08 15.09 17.40
N GLY A 261 -15.87 14.14 16.49
CA GLY A 261 -15.90 12.72 16.84
C GLY A 261 -14.81 12.37 17.86
N ASP A 262 -15.16 11.61 18.90
CA ASP A 262 -14.20 11.14 19.90
C ASP A 262 -13.52 9.85 19.42
N LEU A 263 -12.18 9.88 19.31
CA LEU A 263 -11.37 8.72 18.93
C LEU A 263 -11.48 7.55 19.92
N THR A 264 -11.86 7.84 21.16
CA THR A 264 -12.02 6.85 22.23
C THR A 264 -13.45 6.34 22.37
N ASP A 265 -14.43 7.00 21.73
CA ASP A 265 -15.84 6.60 21.68
C ASP A 265 -16.42 6.71 20.25
N PRO A 266 -15.99 5.82 19.31
CA PRO A 266 -16.42 5.90 17.92
C PRO A 266 -17.94 5.73 17.77
N GLU A 267 -18.59 6.67 17.07
CA GLU A 267 -20.05 6.68 16.97
C GLU A 267 -20.63 5.47 16.23
N TYR A 268 -19.88 4.86 15.31
CA TYR A 268 -20.29 3.63 14.60
C TYR A 268 -20.40 2.40 15.52
N HIS A 269 -19.86 2.46 16.75
CA HIS A 269 -20.02 1.42 17.77
C HIS A 269 -21.28 1.57 18.63
N LYS A 270 -22.06 2.66 18.46
CA LYS A 270 -23.26 2.94 19.26
C LYS A 270 -24.47 2.11 18.78
N LEU A 271 -24.30 0.79 18.65
CA LEU A 271 -25.29 -0.14 18.08
C LEU A 271 -26.65 -0.11 18.81
N ASP A 272 -26.66 0.15 20.11
CA ASP A 272 -27.91 0.26 20.88
C ASP A 272 -28.67 1.55 20.55
N LEU A 273 -27.95 2.64 20.27
CA LEU A 273 -28.56 3.87 19.75
C LEU A 273 -29.22 3.58 18.39
N PHE A 274 -28.54 2.85 17.50
CA PHE A 274 -29.07 2.53 16.17
C PHE A 274 -30.40 1.77 16.26
N LYS A 275 -30.47 0.76 17.13
CA LYS A 275 -31.70 0.00 17.39
C LYS A 275 -32.83 0.88 17.96
N ILE A 276 -32.49 1.82 18.86
CA ILE A 276 -33.47 2.74 19.45
C ILE A 276 -34.03 3.67 18.37
N VAL A 277 -33.15 4.29 17.59
CA VAL A 277 -33.49 5.21 16.50
C VAL A 277 -34.32 4.50 15.43
N GLU A 278 -33.93 3.29 15.01
CA GLU A 278 -34.70 2.50 14.04
C GLU A 278 -36.12 2.18 14.54
N LYS A 279 -36.26 1.79 15.81
CA LYS A 279 -37.55 1.52 16.47
C LYS A 279 -38.43 2.76 16.61
N GLN A 280 -37.83 3.94 16.72
CA GLN A 280 -38.55 5.22 16.72
C GLN A 280 -39.05 5.63 15.32
N GLY A 281 -38.75 4.84 14.29
CA GLY A 281 -39.29 5.03 12.95
C GLY A 281 -38.41 5.85 12.03
N TYR A 282 -37.20 6.24 12.45
CA TYR A 282 -36.21 6.85 11.57
C TYR A 282 -35.81 5.93 10.43
N ASP A 283 -35.41 6.53 9.31
CA ASP A 283 -34.94 5.86 8.09
C ASP A 283 -33.43 5.60 8.12
N GLY A 284 -32.71 6.33 8.98
CA GLY A 284 -31.28 6.20 9.15
C GLY A 284 -30.73 7.07 10.28
N ILE A 285 -29.41 7.09 10.40
CA ILE A 285 -28.64 7.87 11.36
C ILE A 285 -27.48 8.58 10.66
N LYS A 286 -27.15 9.79 11.08
CA LYS A 286 -25.96 10.52 10.66
C LYS A 286 -24.98 10.55 11.82
N ILE A 287 -23.71 10.24 11.55
CA ILE A 287 -22.63 10.16 12.53
C ILE A 287 -21.39 10.88 12.03
N ASN A 288 -20.50 11.23 12.96
CA ASN A 288 -19.12 11.54 12.63
C ASN A 288 -18.39 10.22 12.43
N ASP A 289 -18.06 9.92 11.18
CA ASP A 289 -17.34 8.71 10.85
C ASP A 289 -15.84 8.88 11.13
N PHE A 290 -15.16 7.75 11.18
CA PHE A 290 -13.73 7.65 11.39
C PHE A 290 -13.09 6.91 10.21
N ALA A 291 -13.06 7.56 9.06
CA ALA A 291 -12.25 7.12 7.93
C ALA A 291 -11.13 8.14 7.73
N GLN A 292 -9.89 7.68 7.80
CA GLN A 292 -8.72 8.52 7.62
C GLN A 292 -8.28 8.48 6.16
N SER A 293 -8.30 9.62 5.49
CA SER A 293 -7.53 9.79 4.26
C SER A 293 -6.05 9.94 4.61
N SER A 294 -5.17 9.50 3.71
CA SER A 294 -3.71 9.59 3.92
C SER A 294 -3.18 11.03 3.98
N ASP A 295 -3.90 11.97 3.36
CA ASP A 295 -3.46 13.35 3.17
C ASP A 295 -4.19 14.37 4.06
N TRP A 296 -5.43 14.10 4.48
CA TRP A 296 -6.28 15.03 5.25
C TRP A 296 -6.83 14.41 6.54
N GLY A 297 -6.51 13.16 6.87
CA GLY A 297 -7.00 12.52 8.09
C GLY A 297 -8.53 12.38 8.09
N ASN A 298 -9.20 12.75 9.19
CA ASN A 298 -10.66 12.59 9.35
C ASN A 298 -11.49 13.82 8.92
N VAL A 299 -10.95 14.67 8.05
CA VAL A 299 -11.62 15.93 7.69
C VAL A 299 -12.89 15.65 6.88
N ASN A 300 -14.02 16.18 7.37
CA ASN A 300 -15.32 16.15 6.69
C ASN A 300 -15.91 14.75 6.44
N HIS A 301 -15.54 13.76 7.26
CA HIS A 301 -16.09 12.41 7.21
C HIS A 301 -17.42 12.31 7.96
N THR A 302 -18.45 12.95 7.42
CA THR A 302 -19.82 12.70 7.88
C THR A 302 -20.42 11.53 7.11
N SER A 303 -20.90 10.53 7.85
CA SER A 303 -21.57 9.35 7.29
C SER A 303 -23.05 9.33 7.63
N ILE A 304 -23.84 8.96 6.63
CA ILE A 304 -25.29 8.76 6.70
C ILE A 304 -25.54 7.26 6.53
N GLY A 305 -25.89 6.60 7.62
CA GLY A 305 -26.25 5.20 7.68
C GLY A 305 -27.74 4.99 7.45
N LEU A 306 -28.10 4.21 6.45
CA LEU A 306 -29.49 3.88 6.13
C LEU A 306 -29.86 2.50 6.69
N PHE A 307 -31.00 2.41 7.38
CA PHE A 307 -31.47 1.13 7.91
C PHE A 307 -31.96 0.20 6.80
N LYS A 308 -31.94 -1.11 7.06
CA LYS A 308 -32.32 -2.14 6.08
C LYS A 308 -33.71 -1.92 5.48
N LYS A 309 -34.69 -1.49 6.28
CA LYS A 309 -36.07 -1.22 5.83
C LYS A 309 -36.15 -0.10 4.79
N THR A 310 -35.18 0.81 4.80
CA THR A 310 -35.12 2.01 3.96
C THR A 310 -34.60 1.70 2.56
N LEU A 311 -33.83 0.61 2.38
CA LEU A 311 -33.18 0.29 1.09
C LEU A 311 -34.16 0.13 -0.08
N LYS A 312 -35.40 -0.33 0.17
CA LYS A 312 -36.46 -0.43 -0.84
C LYS A 312 -36.89 0.94 -1.40
N ASP A 313 -36.70 2.00 -0.61
CA ASP A 313 -37.07 3.37 -0.93
C ASP A 313 -35.92 4.11 -1.65
N LEU A 314 -34.88 3.39 -2.10
CA LEU A 314 -33.71 3.96 -2.78
C LEU A 314 -33.65 3.54 -4.25
N ASN A 315 -33.10 4.43 -5.08
CA ASN A 315 -32.59 4.11 -6.40
C ASN A 315 -31.07 4.02 -6.32
N PHE A 316 -30.51 3.11 -7.11
CA PHE A 316 -29.07 2.89 -7.20
C PHE A 316 -28.64 3.01 -8.66
N GLU A 317 -27.60 3.81 -8.85
CA GLU A 317 -26.77 3.91 -10.06
C GLU A 317 -25.32 3.60 -9.66
N GLU A 318 -24.53 3.12 -10.61
CA GLU A 318 -23.15 2.72 -10.36
C GLU A 318 -22.26 3.22 -11.50
N ILE A 319 -21.09 3.75 -11.14
CA ILE A 319 -20.02 4.06 -12.08
C ILE A 319 -18.70 3.45 -11.60
N GLU A 320 -17.80 3.14 -12.54
CA GLU A 320 -16.42 2.81 -12.20
C GLU A 320 -15.74 4.01 -11.53
N ALA A 321 -14.96 3.75 -10.50
CA ALA A 321 -14.29 4.77 -9.70
C ALA A 321 -12.94 4.30 -9.18
N ILE A 322 -12.10 5.24 -8.74
CA ILE A 322 -10.83 4.97 -8.06
C ILE A 322 -10.73 5.80 -6.78
N HIS A 323 -9.82 5.43 -5.89
CA HIS A 323 -9.43 6.29 -4.77
C HIS A 323 -8.67 7.52 -5.29
N HIS A 324 -9.06 8.72 -4.86
CA HIS A 324 -8.34 9.97 -5.12
C HIS A 324 -7.81 10.53 -3.82
N ASP A 325 -6.63 11.15 -3.87
CA ASP A 325 -6.12 11.96 -2.77
C ASP A 325 -7.09 13.16 -2.60
N LEU A 326 -7.52 13.45 -1.37
CA LEU A 326 -8.54 14.47 -1.11
C LEU A 326 -8.05 15.87 -1.52
N SER A 327 -6.74 16.14 -1.43
CA SER A 327 -6.11 17.35 -1.94
C SER A 327 -6.49 17.65 -3.38
N ASP A 328 -6.60 16.62 -4.22
CA ASP A 328 -6.80 16.74 -5.66
C ASP A 328 -8.25 17.08 -6.02
N VAL A 329 -9.18 16.81 -5.11
CA VAL A 329 -10.63 16.97 -5.32
C VAL A 329 -11.30 17.92 -4.30
N SER A 330 -10.52 18.50 -3.39
CA SER A 330 -10.98 19.36 -2.29
C SER A 330 -11.69 20.64 -2.72
N LYS A 331 -11.47 21.11 -3.96
CA LYS A 331 -12.05 22.38 -4.46
C LYS A 331 -13.57 22.37 -4.46
N ASP A 332 -14.19 21.25 -4.83
CA ASP A 332 -15.64 21.11 -4.93
C ASP A 332 -16.15 19.74 -4.48
N TRP A 333 -15.26 18.90 -3.93
CA TRP A 333 -15.54 17.54 -3.44
C TRP A 333 -16.18 16.61 -4.48
N LYS A 334 -16.05 16.95 -5.77
CA LYS A 334 -16.58 16.18 -6.89
C LYS A 334 -15.42 15.56 -7.67
N THR A 335 -15.41 14.24 -7.71
CA THR A 335 -14.37 13.46 -8.40
C THR A 335 -14.53 13.52 -9.93
N PRO A 336 -13.46 13.29 -10.69
CA PRO A 336 -13.50 13.30 -12.15
C PRO A 336 -14.53 12.33 -12.75
N GLU A 337 -14.68 11.13 -12.17
CA GLU A 337 -15.61 10.11 -12.66
C GLU A 337 -17.06 10.57 -12.47
N TYR A 338 -17.36 11.14 -11.32
CA TYR A 338 -18.69 11.69 -11.04
C TYR A 338 -19.01 12.89 -11.93
N LYS A 339 -18.06 13.81 -12.13
CA LYS A 339 -18.22 14.95 -13.05
C LYS A 339 -18.53 14.49 -14.46
N LYS A 340 -17.80 13.49 -14.96
CA LYS A 340 -18.02 12.89 -16.28
C LYS A 340 -19.42 12.25 -16.36
N PHE A 341 -19.82 11.46 -15.36
CA PHE A 341 -21.15 10.85 -15.30
C PHE A 341 -22.28 11.90 -15.37
N LYS A 342 -22.09 13.03 -14.69
CA LYS A 342 -23.06 14.14 -14.67
C LYS A 342 -22.99 15.09 -15.86
N GLY A 343 -22.02 14.94 -16.76
CA GLY A 343 -21.79 15.90 -17.85
C GLY A 343 -21.34 17.28 -17.37
N LEU A 344 -20.60 17.33 -16.27
CA LEU A 344 -20.07 18.57 -15.65
C LEU A 344 -18.59 18.83 -16.00
N ALA A 345 -18.00 17.96 -16.82
CA ALA A 345 -16.57 17.95 -17.14
C ALA A 345 -16.21 18.85 -18.34
#